data_AF-K2CSP9-F1
#
_entry.id   AF-K2CSP9-F1
#
_cell.length_a   1.000
_cell.length_b   1.000
_cell.length_c   1.000
_cell.angle_alpha   90.00
_cell.angle_beta   90.00
_cell.angle_gamma   90.00
#
_symmetry.space_group_name_H-M   'P 1'
#
loop_
_entity.id
_entity.type
_entity.pdbx_description
1 polymer ?
#
loop_
_entity_poly.entity_id
_entity_poly.type
_entity_poly.pdbx_seq_one_letter_code
_entity_poly.pdbx_strand_id
1 'polypeptide(L)'
;MSVYYNHTTPGNVNLEPYTMDDYGSSMTYGIPISEFDLLSSGGGYDHIAISNVNPALVSPSVTGFLSTNPSPYNQLKVISGISHVTLNRAIFPTKGNEQSISATIGAPAYKSSLGYYQMGYDGRVYYPLAFGFILNPHMTLGYGNGYGNTHQLPFFNNYYAGGLQTLPGYTANTLGPKNPVNTSQALGGNIETLGGLNFILPDFISHKVRTAFILDAGNIFQTNHFS
;
A
#
# COMPACT_ATOMS: atom_id res chain seq x y z
N MET A 1 6.95 -9.75 15.86
CA MET A 1 8.29 -9.39 15.37
C MET A 1 8.41 -9.94 13.97
N SER A 2 8.84 -9.13 13.01
CA SER A 2 9.14 -9.55 11.64
C SER A 2 10.54 -9.08 11.26
N VAL A 3 11.18 -9.85 10.39
CA VAL A 3 12.45 -9.51 9.76
C VAL A 3 12.31 -9.85 8.29
N TYR A 4 12.81 -9.00 7.42
CA TYR A 4 12.71 -9.20 5.97
C TYR A 4 13.95 -8.67 5.24
N TYR A 5 14.14 -9.18 4.02
CA TYR A 5 15.06 -8.65 3.02
C TYR A 5 14.35 -8.73 1.67
N ASN A 6 14.38 -7.65 0.91
CA ASN A 6 13.83 -7.56 -0.43
C ASN A 6 14.88 -7.00 -1.38
N HIS A 7 14.82 -7.48 -2.62
CA HIS A 7 15.61 -7.00 -3.74
C HIS A 7 14.67 -6.73 -4.92
N THR A 8 14.60 -5.48 -5.35
CA THR A 8 13.69 -5.05 -6.43
C THR A 8 14.49 -4.55 -7.63
N THR A 9 14.19 -5.10 -8.80
CA THR A 9 14.76 -4.66 -10.08
C THR A 9 13.66 -4.23 -11.05
N PRO A 10 13.92 -3.22 -11.91
CA PRO A 10 12.88 -2.59 -12.73
C PRO A 10 12.19 -3.53 -13.71
N GLY A 11 12.96 -4.45 -14.31
CA GLY A 11 12.50 -5.34 -15.37
C GLY A 11 11.38 -6.30 -14.93
N ASN A 12 11.18 -6.47 -13.63
CA ASN A 12 10.24 -7.45 -13.09
C ASN A 12 8.88 -6.85 -12.69
N VAL A 13 8.72 -5.52 -12.62
CA VAL A 13 7.59 -4.91 -11.87
C VAL A 13 6.96 -3.63 -12.47
N ASN A 14 7.25 -3.24 -13.72
CA ASN A 14 6.74 -2.02 -14.38
C ASN A 14 7.00 -0.71 -13.61
N LEU A 15 8.01 -0.72 -12.74
CA LEU A 15 8.43 0.44 -11.95
C LEU A 15 9.55 1.20 -12.66
N GLU A 16 9.89 2.34 -12.08
CA GLU A 16 11.02 3.16 -12.48
C GLU A 16 12.35 2.37 -12.58
N PRO A 17 13.27 2.75 -13.49
CA PRO A 17 14.48 2.00 -13.78
C PRO A 17 15.60 2.24 -12.76
N TYR A 18 15.37 1.88 -11.49
CA TYR A 18 16.37 1.81 -10.42
C TYR A 18 16.36 0.45 -9.69
N THR A 19 17.48 0.07 -9.10
CA THR A 19 17.58 -1.10 -8.21
C THR A 19 17.39 -0.66 -6.76
N MET A 20 16.61 -1.42 -5.99
CA MET A 20 16.40 -1.21 -4.57
C MET A 20 16.73 -2.46 -3.77
N ASP A 21 17.59 -2.30 -2.78
CA ASP A 21 17.89 -3.29 -1.76
C ASP A 21 17.40 -2.77 -0.41
N ASP A 22 16.48 -3.49 0.21
CA ASP A 22 15.94 -3.12 1.52
C ASP A 22 15.90 -4.29 2.48
N TYR A 23 16.29 -4.03 3.72
CA TYR A 23 16.08 -4.95 4.83
C TYR A 23 15.61 -4.19 6.03
N GLY A 24 14.82 -4.87 6.85
CA GLY A 24 14.26 -4.25 8.02
C GLY A 24 13.82 -5.25 9.06
N SER A 25 13.54 -4.70 10.23
CA SER A 25 12.90 -5.41 11.31
C SER A 25 11.84 -4.53 11.94
N SER A 26 10.74 -5.15 12.37
CA SER A 26 9.72 -4.44 13.13
C SER A 26 9.11 -5.29 14.21
N MET A 27 8.60 -4.61 15.23
CA MET A 27 7.89 -5.21 16.34
C MET A 27 6.64 -4.39 16.62
N THR A 28 5.49 -5.06 16.51
CA THR A 28 4.18 -4.49 16.81
C THR A 28 3.52 -5.29 17.91
N TYR A 29 2.90 -4.59 18.85
CA TYR A 29 2.11 -5.14 19.94
C TYR A 29 0.64 -4.78 19.73
N GLY A 30 -0.25 -5.73 19.99
CA GLY A 30 -1.70 -5.58 19.85
C GLY A 30 -2.40 -5.70 21.20
N ILE A 31 -3.29 -4.75 21.51
CA ILE A 31 -4.13 -4.70 22.70
C ILE A 31 -5.59 -4.84 22.25
N PRO A 32 -6.27 -5.95 22.57
CA PRO A 32 -7.72 -6.03 22.38
C PRO A 32 -8.38 -4.97 23.27
N ILE A 33 -9.14 -4.07 22.68
CA ILE A 33 -9.87 -3.02 23.40
C ILE A 33 -11.38 -3.33 23.50
N SER A 34 -11.88 -4.23 22.65
CA SER A 34 -13.21 -4.84 22.72
C SER A 34 -13.15 -6.28 22.19
N GLU A 35 -14.28 -6.96 22.12
CA GLU A 35 -14.41 -8.27 21.46
C GLU A 35 -14.21 -8.22 19.93
N PHE A 36 -14.30 -7.03 19.32
CA PHE A 36 -14.16 -6.83 17.87
C PHE A 36 -13.01 -5.89 17.50
N ASP A 37 -12.46 -5.14 18.45
CA ASP A 37 -11.48 -4.08 18.20
C ASP A 37 -10.11 -4.43 18.76
N LEU A 38 -9.08 -4.29 17.92
CA LEU A 38 -7.67 -4.46 18.27
C LEU A 38 -6.92 -3.16 17.97
N LEU A 39 -6.36 -2.55 19.00
CA LEU A 39 -5.40 -1.46 18.86
C LEU A 39 -4.00 -2.06 18.72
N SER A 40 -3.21 -1.58 17.77
CA SER A 40 -1.84 -2.01 17.54
C SER A 40 -0.88 -0.83 17.55
N SER A 41 0.29 -1.01 18.14
CA SER A 41 1.37 -0.03 18.12
C SER A 41 2.72 -0.72 18.14
N GLY A 42 3.70 -0.14 17.46
CA GLY A 42 4.98 -0.77 17.23
C GLY A 42 6.02 0.19 16.69
N GLY A 43 7.23 -0.34 16.57
CA GLY A 43 8.36 0.34 15.99
C GLY A 43 9.10 -0.57 15.01
N GLY A 44 9.83 0.03 14.08
CA GLY A 44 10.68 -0.69 13.16
C GLY A 44 11.89 0.12 12.70
N TYR A 45 12.82 -0.59 12.09
CA TYR A 45 13.98 -0.04 11.43
C TYR A 45 14.06 -0.61 10.02
N ASP A 46 14.27 0.27 9.04
CA ASP A 46 14.51 -0.11 7.66
C ASP A 46 15.82 0.51 7.16
N HIS A 47 16.64 -0.31 6.52
CA HIS A 47 17.76 0.13 5.70
C HIS A 47 17.36 0.02 4.23
N ILE A 48 17.53 1.10 3.46
CA ILE A 48 17.11 1.17 2.05
C ILE A 48 18.26 1.73 1.23
N ALA A 49 18.79 0.93 0.31
CA ALA A 49 19.84 1.31 -0.62
C ALA A 49 19.29 1.34 -2.05
N ILE A 50 19.51 2.46 -2.74
CA ILE A 50 19.09 2.67 -4.13
C ILE A 50 20.35 2.72 -4.99
N SER A 51 20.38 1.94 -6.06
CA SER A 51 21.50 1.84 -6.98
C SER A 51 21.04 1.73 -8.44
N ASN A 52 21.99 1.74 -9.38
CA ASN A 52 21.76 1.60 -10.83
C ASN A 52 20.76 2.63 -11.41
N VAL A 53 20.77 3.84 -10.88
CA VAL A 53 19.91 4.94 -11.34
C VAL A 53 20.51 5.52 -12.63
N ASN A 54 19.79 5.39 -13.75
CA ASN A 54 20.15 6.05 -15.00
C ASN A 54 19.32 7.34 -15.18
N PRO A 55 19.93 8.54 -15.04
CA PRO A 55 19.19 9.80 -15.16
C PRO A 55 18.53 10.04 -16.53
N ALA A 56 18.95 9.33 -17.58
CA ALA A 56 18.34 9.43 -18.90
C ALA A 56 17.04 8.62 -19.04
N LEU A 57 16.72 7.73 -18.09
CA LEU A 57 15.54 6.86 -18.13
C LEU A 57 14.62 7.06 -16.93
N VAL A 58 15.18 7.43 -15.78
CA VAL A 58 14.45 7.66 -14.53
C VAL A 58 13.79 9.05 -14.55
N SER A 59 12.61 9.16 -13.95
CA SER A 59 11.88 10.41 -13.81
C SER A 59 12.71 11.51 -13.12
N PRO A 60 12.63 12.78 -13.59
CA PRO A 60 13.32 13.92 -12.97
C PRO A 60 13.04 14.08 -11.47
N SER A 61 11.83 13.74 -11.03
CA SER A 61 11.42 13.77 -9.63
C SER A 61 12.24 12.82 -8.75
N VAL A 62 12.58 11.63 -9.27
CA VAL A 62 13.39 10.64 -8.56
C VAL A 62 14.85 11.10 -8.54
N THR A 63 15.39 11.57 -9.67
CA THR A 63 16.77 12.07 -9.71
C THR A 63 16.97 13.30 -8.81
N GLY A 64 16.00 14.24 -8.78
CA GLY A 64 16.04 15.42 -7.93
C GLY A 64 15.86 15.08 -6.44
N PHE A 65 15.09 14.04 -6.14
CA PHE A 65 15.01 13.52 -4.78
C PHE A 65 16.35 12.96 -4.31
N LEU A 66 17.00 12.13 -5.14
CA LEU A 66 18.29 11.50 -4.82
C LEU A 66 19.44 12.51 -4.74
N SER A 67 19.41 13.59 -5.53
CA SER A 67 20.43 14.65 -5.44
C SER A 67 20.34 15.42 -4.12
N THR A 68 19.14 15.58 -3.59
CA THR A 68 18.90 16.31 -2.32
C THR A 68 19.03 15.38 -1.11
N ASN A 69 18.68 14.11 -1.28
CA ASN A 69 18.68 13.09 -0.24
C ASN A 69 19.48 11.87 -0.74
N PRO A 70 20.81 11.85 -0.60
CA PRO A 70 21.63 10.74 -1.08
C PRO A 70 21.33 9.43 -0.36
N SER A 71 21.21 8.34 -1.13
CA SER A 71 21.11 6.97 -0.62
C SER A 71 22.48 6.50 -0.06
N PRO A 72 22.56 5.62 0.96
CA PRO A 72 21.50 4.82 1.59
C PRO A 72 20.74 5.54 2.70
N TYR A 73 19.53 5.04 2.99
CA TYR A 73 18.66 5.55 4.03
C TYR A 73 18.55 4.60 5.22
N ASN A 74 18.50 5.18 6.42
CA ASN A 74 18.30 4.44 7.67
C ASN A 74 17.08 5.03 8.38
N GLN A 75 15.95 4.33 8.33
CA GLN A 75 14.67 4.84 8.80
C GLN A 75 14.31 4.18 10.12
N LEU A 76 13.95 4.98 11.11
CA LEU A 76 13.17 4.51 12.26
C LEU A 76 11.72 4.84 12.00
N LYS A 77 10.83 3.87 12.18
CA LYS A 77 9.39 4.06 11.98
C LYS A 77 8.60 3.71 13.23
N VAL A 78 7.56 4.49 13.48
CA VAL A 78 6.49 4.18 14.41
C VAL A 78 5.31 3.70 13.59
N ILE A 79 4.74 2.55 13.98
CA ILE A 79 3.60 1.93 13.30
C ILE A 79 2.47 1.86 14.31
N SER A 80 1.31 2.37 13.94
CA SER A 80 0.10 2.31 14.75
C SER A 80 -1.07 1.90 13.88
N GLY A 81 -2.05 1.23 14.45
CA GLY A 81 -3.26 0.88 13.72
C GLY A 81 -4.38 0.41 14.62
N ILE A 82 -5.61 0.49 14.12
CA ILE A 82 -6.79 -0.05 14.77
C ILE A 82 -7.54 -0.90 13.76
N SER A 83 -7.94 -2.10 14.17
CA SER A 83 -8.76 -2.98 13.35
C SER A 83 -10.05 -3.36 14.07
N HIS A 84 -11.15 -3.34 13.35
CA HIS A 84 -12.48 -3.74 13.79
C HIS A 84 -12.97 -4.91 12.94
N VAL A 85 -13.30 -6.04 13.56
CA VAL A 85 -13.69 -7.28 12.85
C VAL A 85 -14.94 -7.88 13.49
N THR A 86 -16.06 -7.85 12.78
CA THR A 86 -17.35 -8.44 13.20
C THR A 86 -17.77 -9.62 12.30
N LEU A 87 -16.82 -10.17 11.54
CA LEU A 87 -17.08 -11.25 10.59
C LEU A 87 -17.63 -12.48 11.31
N ASN A 88 -18.71 -13.05 10.76
CA ASN A 88 -19.34 -14.23 11.35
C ASN A 88 -18.51 -15.51 11.21
N ARG A 89 -17.52 -15.53 10.32
CA ARG A 89 -16.56 -16.62 10.10
C ARG A 89 -15.32 -16.08 9.38
N ALA A 90 -14.17 -16.67 9.64
CA ALA A 90 -12.89 -16.22 9.07
C ALA A 90 -12.73 -16.57 7.58
N ILE A 91 -13.14 -17.78 7.18
CA ILE A 91 -13.09 -18.23 5.80
C ILE A 91 -14.49 -18.13 5.19
N PHE A 92 -14.59 -17.52 4.02
CA PHE A 92 -15.85 -17.24 3.34
C PHE A 92 -16.89 -16.55 4.24
N PRO A 93 -16.61 -15.32 4.75
CA PRO A 93 -17.57 -14.55 5.53
C PRO A 93 -18.86 -14.30 4.74
N THR A 94 -19.99 -14.23 5.44
CA THR A 94 -21.30 -13.94 4.82
C THR A 94 -22.03 -12.78 5.48
N LYS A 95 -21.60 -12.36 6.67
CA LYS A 95 -22.13 -11.21 7.39
C LYS A 95 -21.03 -10.59 8.24
N GLY A 96 -21.10 -9.28 8.41
CA GLY A 96 -20.21 -8.50 9.27
C GLY A 96 -19.32 -7.59 8.43
N ASN A 97 -18.38 -6.93 9.08
CA ASN A 97 -17.41 -6.07 8.42
C ASN A 97 -16.02 -6.28 8.99
N GLU A 98 -15.05 -5.83 8.20
CA GLU A 98 -13.65 -5.74 8.55
C GLU A 98 -13.21 -4.33 8.16
N GLN A 99 -12.62 -3.61 9.10
CA GLN A 99 -12.17 -2.25 8.94
C GLN A 99 -10.79 -2.15 9.56
N SER A 100 -9.82 -1.58 8.87
CA SER A 100 -8.51 -1.30 9.45
C SER A 100 -8.05 0.10 9.07
N ILE A 101 -7.62 0.85 10.07
CA ILE A 101 -6.92 2.11 9.89
C ILE A 101 -5.48 1.90 10.33
N SER A 102 -4.53 2.33 9.53
CA SER A 102 -3.11 2.24 9.82
C SER A 102 -2.43 3.60 9.65
N ALA A 103 -1.41 3.85 10.46
CA ALA A 103 -0.56 5.02 10.37
C ALA A 103 0.90 4.60 10.59
N THR A 104 1.77 5.00 9.68
CA THR A 104 3.22 4.82 9.80
C THR A 104 3.89 6.18 9.76
N ILE A 105 4.79 6.44 10.70
CA ILE A 105 5.55 7.69 10.76
C ILE A 105 7.04 7.33 10.76
N GLY A 106 7.76 7.74 9.72
CA GLY A 106 9.21 7.67 9.63
C GLY A 106 9.86 8.88 10.30
N ALA A 107 10.62 8.63 11.36
CA ALA A 107 11.29 9.66 12.14
C ALA A 107 12.63 10.05 11.51
N PRO A 108 12.91 11.35 11.31
CA PRO A 108 14.18 11.84 10.81
C PRO A 108 15.26 11.84 11.92
N ALA A 109 15.55 10.66 12.50
CA ALA A 109 16.46 10.48 13.63
C ALA A 109 17.95 10.62 13.27
N TYR A 110 18.31 10.44 12.00
CA TYR A 110 19.68 10.47 11.47
C TYR A 110 19.80 11.40 10.25
N LYS A 111 21.01 11.81 9.89
CA LYS A 111 21.23 12.58 8.64
C LYS A 111 20.76 11.85 7.37
N SER A 112 20.82 10.52 7.38
CA SER A 112 20.38 9.65 6.27
C SER A 112 18.93 9.16 6.43
N SER A 113 18.18 9.71 7.39
CA SER A 113 16.76 9.37 7.59
C SER A 113 15.85 10.44 7.00
N LEU A 114 14.62 10.04 6.66
CA LEU A 114 13.66 10.86 5.95
C LEU A 114 12.41 11.01 6.81
N GLY A 115 11.90 12.23 6.92
CA GLY A 115 10.65 12.48 7.63
C GLY A 115 9.47 12.19 6.72
N TYR A 116 8.64 11.21 7.04
CA TYR A 116 7.43 10.93 6.28
C TYR A 116 6.32 10.34 7.14
N TYR A 117 5.08 10.49 6.70
CA TYR A 117 3.96 9.76 7.27
C TYR A 117 3.13 9.13 6.16
N GLN A 118 2.52 7.99 6.48
CA GLN A 118 1.56 7.29 5.65
C GLN A 118 0.36 6.91 6.51
N MET A 119 -0.83 7.06 5.96
CA MET A 119 -2.08 6.63 6.54
C MET A 119 -2.79 5.74 5.53
N GLY A 120 -3.30 4.61 5.99
CA GLY A 120 -4.07 3.67 5.19
C GLY A 120 -5.41 3.39 5.84
N TYR A 121 -6.41 3.15 5.02
CA TYR A 121 -7.71 2.65 5.43
C TYR A 121 -8.16 1.55 4.48
N ASP A 122 -8.50 0.40 5.04
CA ASP A 122 -9.12 -0.71 4.33
C ASP A 122 -10.47 -1.01 4.96
N GLY A 123 -11.50 -1.09 4.13
CA GLY A 123 -12.85 -1.36 4.56
C GLY A 123 -13.50 -2.42 3.70
N ARG A 124 -14.13 -3.40 4.35
CA ARG A 124 -14.88 -4.47 3.68
C ARG A 124 -16.14 -4.80 4.48
N VAL A 125 -17.27 -4.89 3.79
CA VAL A 125 -18.54 -5.25 4.41
C VAL A 125 -19.12 -6.47 3.71
N TYR A 126 -19.68 -7.41 4.45
CA TYR A 126 -20.46 -8.52 3.93
C TYR A 126 -21.91 -8.33 4.35
N TYR A 127 -22.76 -8.05 3.38
CA TYR A 127 -24.17 -7.83 3.59
C TYR A 127 -24.98 -8.96 2.92
N PRO A 128 -25.54 -9.91 3.69
CA PRO A 128 -26.34 -10.98 3.13
C PRO A 128 -27.65 -10.43 2.57
N LEU A 129 -27.98 -10.85 1.36
CA LEU A 129 -29.24 -10.56 0.67
C LEU A 129 -30.16 -11.79 0.74
N ALA A 130 -31.29 -11.74 0.03
CA ALA A 130 -32.20 -12.87 -0.09
C ALA A 130 -31.53 -14.05 -0.82
N PHE A 131 -32.03 -15.27 -0.59
CA PHE A 131 -31.64 -16.50 -1.30
C PHE A 131 -30.14 -16.86 -1.26
N GLY A 132 -29.40 -16.36 -0.27
CA GLY A 132 -27.98 -16.68 -0.10
C GLY A 132 -27.01 -15.84 -0.94
N PHE A 133 -27.51 -14.85 -1.68
CA PHE A 133 -26.67 -13.84 -2.32
C PHE A 133 -26.03 -12.93 -1.26
N ILE A 134 -24.82 -12.43 -1.51
CA ILE A 134 -24.13 -11.53 -0.57
C ILE A 134 -23.54 -10.36 -1.37
N LEU A 135 -23.83 -9.15 -0.91
CA LEU A 135 -23.19 -7.95 -1.40
C LEU A 135 -21.93 -7.68 -0.58
N ASN A 136 -20.80 -7.47 -1.26
CA ASN A 136 -19.52 -7.23 -0.62
C ASN A 136 -18.82 -5.99 -1.19
N PRO A 137 -19.24 -4.77 -0.77
CA PRO A 137 -18.49 -3.57 -1.08
C PRO A 137 -17.17 -3.56 -0.32
N HIS A 138 -16.13 -3.04 -0.96
CA HIS A 138 -14.81 -2.88 -0.37
C HIS A 138 -14.12 -1.62 -0.88
N MET A 139 -13.19 -1.10 -0.11
CA MET A 139 -12.45 0.12 -0.41
C MET A 139 -11.07 0.09 0.27
N THR A 140 -10.08 0.61 -0.42
CA THR A 140 -8.71 0.84 0.08
C THR A 140 -8.34 2.28 -0.23
N LEU A 141 -7.99 3.03 0.80
CA LEU A 141 -7.55 4.42 0.71
C LEU A 141 -6.15 4.52 1.30
N GLY A 142 -5.27 5.25 0.62
CA GLY A 142 -3.92 5.52 1.09
C GLY A 142 -3.61 7.01 0.92
N TYR A 143 -2.93 7.59 1.90
CA TYR A 143 -2.38 8.93 1.80
C TYR A 143 -1.02 8.97 2.47
N GLY A 144 -0.08 9.70 1.91
CA GLY A 144 1.22 9.90 2.52
C GLY A 144 1.87 11.22 2.11
N ASN A 145 2.74 11.72 2.96
CA ASN A 145 3.55 12.89 2.63
C ASN A 145 4.86 12.91 3.43
N GLY A 146 5.80 13.73 2.97
CA GLY A 146 7.00 14.06 3.69
C GLY A 146 6.74 15.13 4.76
N TYR A 147 7.63 15.23 5.73
CA TYR A 147 7.68 16.34 6.66
C TYR A 147 9.13 16.69 7.05
N GLY A 148 9.32 17.83 7.71
CA GLY A 148 10.65 18.34 8.06
C GLY A 148 11.43 18.74 6.80
N ASN A 149 12.61 18.15 6.61
CA ASN A 149 13.46 18.41 5.43
C ASN A 149 13.06 17.59 4.20
N THR A 150 12.08 16.69 4.35
CA THR A 150 11.56 15.88 3.24
C THR A 150 10.22 16.48 2.82
N HIS A 151 10.16 17.13 1.65
CA HIS A 151 8.97 17.87 1.21
C HIS A 151 7.92 17.02 0.47
N GLN A 152 8.17 15.72 0.31
CA GLN A 152 7.29 14.80 -0.37
C GLN A 152 7.45 13.39 0.19
N LEU A 153 6.47 12.52 -0.05
CA LEU A 153 6.63 11.10 0.27
C LEU A 153 7.86 10.55 -0.48
N PRO A 154 8.80 9.86 0.18
CA PRO A 154 9.90 9.21 -0.50
C PRO A 154 9.37 8.26 -1.58
N PHE A 155 9.91 8.33 -2.80
CA PHE A 155 9.32 7.65 -3.96
C PHE A 155 9.21 6.12 -3.80
N PHE A 156 10.11 5.51 -3.02
CA PHE A 156 10.08 4.07 -2.72
C PHE A 156 8.97 3.67 -1.73
N ASN A 157 8.29 4.64 -1.12
CA ASN A 157 7.08 4.45 -0.30
C ASN A 157 5.80 4.83 -1.04
N ASN A 158 5.86 5.15 -2.33
CA ASN A 158 4.68 5.46 -3.13
C ASN A 158 3.70 4.27 -3.17
N TYR A 159 2.42 4.59 -3.32
CA TYR A 159 1.38 3.62 -3.61
C TYR A 159 1.38 3.27 -5.10
N TYR A 160 1.02 2.03 -5.39
CA TYR A 160 0.91 1.48 -6.74
C TYR A 160 -0.35 0.61 -6.82
N ALA A 161 -1.07 0.70 -7.95
CA ALA A 161 -2.25 -0.12 -8.18
C ALA A 161 -2.27 -0.76 -9.57
N GLY A 162 -3.04 -1.84 -9.67
CA GLY A 162 -3.13 -2.73 -10.81
C GLY A 162 -2.55 -4.12 -10.48
N GLY A 163 -3.06 -5.14 -11.16
CA GLY A 163 -2.72 -6.54 -10.91
C GLY A 163 -3.70 -7.22 -9.96
N LEU A 164 -3.56 -8.54 -9.82
CA LEU A 164 -4.52 -9.39 -9.11
C LEU A 164 -4.74 -9.01 -7.63
N GLN A 165 -3.78 -8.35 -6.98
CA GLN A 165 -3.85 -8.04 -5.55
C GLN A 165 -4.60 -6.74 -5.23
N THR A 166 -4.66 -5.80 -6.18
CA THR A 166 -5.26 -4.47 -5.94
C THR A 166 -6.48 -4.26 -6.83
N LEU A 167 -6.31 -4.37 -8.15
CA LEU A 167 -7.38 -4.20 -9.13
C LEU A 167 -7.27 -5.28 -10.22
N PRO A 168 -7.96 -6.42 -10.04
CA PRO A 168 -8.05 -7.45 -11.06
C PRO A 168 -8.53 -6.87 -12.41
N GLY A 169 -7.90 -7.30 -13.51
CA GLY A 169 -8.19 -6.79 -14.85
C GLY A 169 -7.26 -5.66 -15.32
N TYR A 170 -6.49 -5.05 -14.41
CA TYR A 170 -5.41 -4.12 -14.76
C TYR A 170 -4.05 -4.81 -14.70
N THR A 171 -3.09 -4.35 -15.50
CA THR A 171 -1.70 -4.82 -15.42
C THR A 171 -1.05 -4.31 -14.13
N ALA A 172 -0.18 -5.12 -13.53
CA ALA A 172 0.50 -4.78 -12.27
C ALA A 172 1.21 -3.44 -12.34
N ASN A 173 0.99 -2.60 -11.32
CA ASN A 173 1.60 -1.27 -11.16
C ASN A 173 1.43 -0.36 -12.37
N THR A 174 0.26 -0.36 -13.03
CA THR A 174 0.04 0.49 -14.21
C THR A 174 -0.84 1.70 -13.98
N LEU A 175 -1.52 1.78 -12.83
CA LEU A 175 -2.42 2.89 -12.53
C LEU A 175 -1.68 4.07 -11.91
N GLY A 176 -2.16 5.28 -12.21
CA GLY A 176 -1.62 6.54 -11.72
C GLY A 176 -0.52 7.19 -12.56
N PRO A 177 0.24 8.11 -11.95
CA PRO A 177 1.27 8.90 -12.63
C PRO A 177 2.31 8.04 -13.33
N LYS A 178 2.67 8.46 -14.53
CA LYS A 178 3.70 7.84 -15.37
C LYS A 178 4.96 8.65 -15.33
N ASN A 179 6.08 7.98 -15.57
CA ASN A 179 7.34 8.65 -15.79
C ASN A 179 7.27 9.48 -17.09
N PRO A 180 7.58 10.79 -17.05
CA PRO A 180 7.51 11.65 -18.22
C PRO A 180 8.57 11.33 -19.28
N VAL A 181 9.67 10.67 -18.89
CA VAL A 181 10.77 10.25 -19.77
C VAL A 181 10.48 8.88 -20.38
N ASN A 182 9.88 7.97 -19.62
CA ASN A 182 9.45 6.66 -20.08
C ASN A 182 8.01 6.36 -19.63
N THR A 183 7.04 6.70 -20.48
CA THR A 183 5.60 6.64 -20.15
C THR A 183 5.05 5.23 -19.92
N SER A 184 5.83 4.19 -20.23
CA SER A 184 5.47 2.80 -19.94
C SER A 184 5.58 2.46 -18.45
N GLN A 185 6.41 3.19 -17.69
CA GLN A 185 6.71 2.91 -16.28
C GLN A 185 5.83 3.75 -15.35
N ALA A 186 5.36 3.13 -14.27
CA ALA A 186 4.63 3.85 -13.23
C ALA A 186 5.59 4.51 -12.25
N LEU A 187 5.33 5.79 -11.98
CA LEU A 187 5.99 6.54 -10.93
C LEU A 187 5.38 6.22 -9.56
N GLY A 188 4.12 5.79 -9.55
CA GLY A 188 3.31 5.67 -8.34
C GLY A 188 2.83 7.04 -7.86
N GLY A 189 2.29 7.10 -6.65
CA GLY A 189 1.81 8.34 -6.08
C GLY A 189 1.67 8.30 -4.58
N ASN A 190 1.35 9.45 -3.99
CA ASN A 190 1.19 9.59 -2.55
C ASN A 190 -0.27 9.52 -2.10
N ILE A 191 -1.20 9.32 -3.03
CA ILE A 191 -2.61 9.05 -2.77
C ILE A 191 -3.02 7.76 -3.49
N GLU A 192 -3.71 6.88 -2.78
CA GLU A 192 -4.36 5.70 -3.31
C GLU A 192 -5.86 5.76 -3.05
N THR A 193 -6.66 5.45 -4.06
CA THR A 193 -8.12 5.34 -3.93
C THR A 193 -8.61 4.20 -4.80
N LEU A 194 -8.85 3.05 -4.17
CA LEU A 194 -9.37 1.85 -4.80
C LEU A 194 -10.69 1.47 -4.13
N GLY A 195 -11.62 0.93 -4.90
CA GLY A 195 -12.85 0.39 -4.35
C GLY A 195 -13.60 -0.45 -5.35
N GLY A 196 -14.55 -1.21 -4.84
CA GLY A 196 -15.26 -2.15 -5.67
C GLY A 196 -16.43 -2.81 -4.98
N LEU A 197 -17.10 -3.65 -5.74
CA LEU A 197 -18.30 -4.35 -5.36
C LEU A 197 -18.24 -5.79 -5.84
N ASN A 198 -18.18 -6.71 -4.87
CA ASN A 198 -18.32 -8.12 -5.14
C ASN A 198 -19.78 -8.54 -4.92
N PHE A 199 -20.41 -9.08 -5.95
CA PHE A 199 -21.71 -9.73 -5.85
C PHE A 199 -21.50 -11.25 -5.79
N ILE A 200 -21.52 -11.77 -4.57
CA ILE A 200 -21.24 -13.18 -4.28
C ILE A 200 -22.51 -13.98 -4.46
N LEU A 201 -22.39 -15.06 -5.23
CA LEU A 201 -23.47 -15.98 -5.53
C LEU A 201 -23.64 -17.02 -4.42
N PRO A 202 -24.84 -17.62 -4.29
CA PRO A 202 -25.04 -18.78 -3.44
C PRO A 202 -24.10 -19.94 -3.80
N ASP A 203 -23.82 -20.80 -2.83
CA ASP A 203 -22.98 -21.98 -3.03
C ASP A 203 -23.71 -23.02 -3.91
N PHE A 204 -23.61 -22.89 -5.23
CA PHE A 204 -24.28 -23.81 -6.17
C PHE A 204 -23.60 -25.18 -6.29
N ILE A 205 -22.31 -25.27 -5.95
CA ILE A 205 -21.47 -26.47 -6.15
C ILE A 205 -21.06 -27.08 -4.80
N SER A 206 -20.45 -26.28 -3.92
CA SER A 206 -19.93 -26.72 -2.62
C SER A 206 -19.63 -25.52 -1.72
N HIS A 207 -19.73 -25.68 -0.40
CA HIS A 207 -19.30 -24.69 0.60
C HIS A 207 -17.80 -24.37 0.61
N LYS A 208 -17.00 -25.06 -0.22
CA LYS A 208 -15.55 -24.84 -0.39
C LYS A 208 -15.22 -23.92 -1.57
N VAL A 209 -16.20 -23.60 -2.42
CA VAL A 209 -16.00 -22.80 -3.62
C VAL A 209 -16.96 -21.63 -3.58
N ARG A 210 -16.41 -20.43 -3.74
CA ARG A 210 -17.18 -19.19 -3.81
C ARG A 210 -17.05 -18.58 -5.20
N THR A 211 -18.19 -18.25 -5.80
CA THR A 211 -18.25 -17.56 -7.09
C THR A 211 -18.81 -16.16 -6.88
N ALA A 212 -18.26 -15.16 -7.56
CA ALA A 212 -18.71 -13.78 -7.47
C ALA A 212 -18.57 -13.07 -8.82
N PHE A 213 -19.46 -12.12 -9.05
CA PHE A 213 -19.22 -11.05 -10.03
C PHE A 213 -18.50 -9.91 -9.33
N ILE A 214 -17.49 -9.35 -9.98
CA ILE A 214 -16.59 -8.35 -9.41
C ILE A 214 -16.67 -7.09 -10.26
N LEU A 215 -16.81 -5.94 -9.60
CA LEU A 215 -16.75 -4.63 -10.22
C LEU A 215 -15.81 -3.75 -9.39
N ASP A 216 -14.59 -3.57 -9.88
CA ASP A 216 -13.56 -2.80 -9.17
C ASP A 216 -13.12 -1.60 -10.01
N ALA A 217 -12.82 -0.50 -9.33
CA ALA A 217 -12.32 0.73 -9.93
C ALA A 217 -11.42 1.46 -8.95
N GLY A 218 -10.46 2.22 -9.46
CA GLY A 218 -9.58 3.00 -8.61
C GLY A 218 -8.46 3.66 -9.38
N ASN A 219 -7.71 4.49 -8.67
CA ASN A 219 -6.56 5.15 -9.23
C ASN A 219 -5.56 5.55 -8.15
N ILE A 220 -4.33 5.81 -8.61
CA ILE A 220 -3.25 6.40 -7.81
C ILE A 220 -3.07 7.85 -8.26
N PHE A 221 -2.82 8.75 -7.32
CA PHE A 221 -2.61 10.17 -7.60
C PHE A 221 -1.36 10.69 -6.89
N GLN A 222 -0.78 11.76 -7.43
CA GLN A 222 0.34 12.46 -6.85
C GLN A 222 -0.03 13.92 -6.63
N THR A 223 0.11 14.42 -5.40
CA THR A 223 -0.24 15.81 -5.06
C THR A 223 0.86 16.80 -5.43
N ASN A 224 2.11 16.35 -5.40
CA ASN A 224 3.27 17.21 -5.63
C ASN A 224 3.73 17.03 -7.07
N HIS A 225 3.30 17.94 -7.95
CA HIS A 225 3.82 18.03 -9.31
C HIS A 225 5.13 18.83 -9.29
N PHE A 226 6.26 18.20 -9.64
CA PHE A 226 7.37 18.98 -10.20
C PHE A 226 6.96 19.31 -11.63
N SER A 227 6.62 20.59 -11.86
CA SER A 227 6.59 21.20 -13.19
C SER A 227 8.00 21.51 -13.66
#